data_AF-A0A8C0I284-F1
#
_entry.id   AF-A0A8C0I284-F1
#
_cell.length_a   1.000
_cell.length_b   1.000
_cell.length_c   1.000
_cell.angle_alpha   90.00
_cell.angle_beta   90.00
_cell.angle_gamma   90.00
#
_symmetry.space_group_name_H-M   'P 1'
#
loop_
_entity.id
_entity.type
_entity.pdbx_description
1 polymer ?
#
loop_
_entity_poly.entity_id
_entity_poly.type
_entity_poly.pdbx_seq_one_letter_code
_entity_poly.pdbx_strand_id
1 'polypeptide(L)'
;MRPRTGQLGCEAPRGQSCVPRHNWLLIVLGLAVGAHGLLPPTPTPRSTAPHKETPGGSSPWSLWHRSPLRPGPRGTGPRCWPGGFWSESHSPWYIFGGGTQLTVLGQPKSAPSVTLFPPSTEELSANKATLVCLINDFYPGSVTVAWKAGSTTITRGVETAQPLKQSNNKYAASSYLALTASEWKSYNRVSCQVTHEGSTEEKTVASSGCP
;
A
#
# COMPACT_ATOMS: atom_id res chain seq x y z
N MET A 1 71.31 -51.86 10.14
CA MET A 1 70.19 -51.48 11.02
C MET A 1 69.34 -50.44 10.28
N ARG A 2 68.03 -50.67 10.10
CA ARG A 2 67.08 -49.76 9.43
C ARG A 2 66.63 -48.64 10.38
N PRO A 3 66.25 -47.46 9.84
CA PRO A 3 64.84 -47.01 9.93
C PRO A 3 64.37 -46.34 8.60
N ARG A 4 63.27 -46.76 7.96
CA ARG A 4 61.83 -46.46 8.19
C ARG A 4 61.44 -44.99 7.94
N THR A 5 60.96 -44.72 6.72
CA THR A 5 60.34 -43.48 6.25
C THR A 5 58.93 -43.31 6.85
N GLY A 6 58.66 -42.14 7.43
CA GLY A 6 57.38 -41.75 8.00
C GLY A 6 56.44 -41.09 6.98
N GLN A 7 55.15 -41.24 7.23
CA GLN A 7 54.00 -40.96 6.37
C GLN A 7 53.51 -39.51 6.53
N LEU A 8 53.17 -38.85 5.41
CA LEU A 8 52.49 -37.55 5.36
C LEU A 8 51.00 -37.72 5.71
N GLY A 9 50.53 -37.01 6.72
CA GLY A 9 49.11 -36.80 7.01
C GLY A 9 48.75 -35.33 6.80
N CYS A 10 47.80 -35.05 5.91
CA CYS A 10 47.23 -33.72 5.73
C CYS A 10 46.19 -33.47 6.83
N GLU A 11 46.43 -32.49 7.69
CA GLU A 11 45.47 -32.04 8.69
C GLU A 11 44.64 -30.87 8.12
N ALA A 12 43.32 -31.03 8.04
CA ALA A 12 42.37 -29.98 7.67
C ALA A 12 42.06 -29.08 8.88
N PRO A 13 41.95 -27.75 8.74
CA PRO A 13 41.69 -26.89 9.88
C PRO A 13 40.21 -26.95 10.29
N ARG A 14 40.03 -27.06 11.60
CA ARG A 14 38.76 -27.20 12.33
C ARG A 14 37.87 -25.96 12.19
N GLY A 15 36.57 -26.21 12.17
CA GLY A 15 35.52 -25.20 12.07
C GLY A 15 35.58 -24.13 13.15
N GLN A 16 35.37 -22.88 12.73
CA GLN A 16 35.12 -21.75 13.61
C GLN A 16 33.64 -21.73 13.96
N SER A 17 33.36 -22.00 15.23
CA SER A 17 32.04 -21.85 15.86
C SER A 17 31.81 -20.36 16.13
N CYS A 18 30.82 -19.76 15.46
CA CYS A 18 30.38 -18.39 15.72
C CYS A 18 29.27 -18.41 16.78
N VAL A 19 29.56 -17.86 17.96
CA VAL A 19 28.60 -17.69 19.05
C VAL A 19 27.72 -16.46 18.79
N PRO A 20 26.38 -16.55 18.82
CA PRO A 20 25.52 -15.38 18.63
C PRO A 20 25.38 -14.59 19.95
N ARG A 21 25.89 -13.36 19.95
CA ARG A 21 25.57 -12.36 20.98
C ARG A 21 24.13 -11.88 20.77
N HIS A 22 23.23 -12.38 21.60
CA HIS A 22 21.85 -11.91 21.69
C HIS A 22 21.81 -10.47 22.21
N ASN A 23 21.47 -9.51 21.34
CA ASN A 23 21.05 -8.18 21.73
C ASN A 23 19.53 -8.09 21.54
N TRP A 24 18.79 -8.38 22.61
CA TRP A 24 17.34 -8.28 22.66
C TRP A 24 16.91 -6.81 22.71
N LEU A 25 16.26 -6.34 21.65
CA LEU A 25 15.35 -5.19 21.72
C LEU A 25 13.95 -5.68 21.33
N LEU A 26 13.15 -5.90 22.36
CA LEU A 26 11.74 -6.27 22.32
C LEU A 26 10.90 -5.09 21.80
N ILE A 27 9.98 -5.35 20.87
CA ILE A 27 8.75 -4.54 20.75
C ILE A 27 7.55 -5.50 20.81
N VAL A 28 6.70 -5.22 21.79
CA VAL A 28 5.47 -5.92 22.14
C VAL A 28 4.35 -5.42 21.24
N LEU A 29 3.70 -6.31 20.50
CA LEU A 29 2.38 -6.06 19.90
C LEU A 29 1.38 -6.99 20.58
N GLY A 30 0.63 -6.45 21.54
CA GLY A 30 -0.50 -7.12 22.17
C GLY A 30 -1.68 -7.16 21.21
N LEU A 31 -2.17 -8.35 20.88
CA LEU A 31 -3.46 -8.57 20.27
C LEU A 31 -4.34 -9.35 21.23
N ALA A 32 -5.38 -8.69 21.74
CA ALA A 32 -6.46 -9.32 22.47
C ALA A 32 -7.27 -10.19 21.50
N VAL A 33 -7.27 -11.50 21.75
CA VAL A 33 -8.18 -12.45 21.10
C VAL A 33 -9.49 -12.44 21.88
N GLY A 34 -10.53 -11.82 21.30
CA GLY A 34 -11.91 -12.02 21.69
C GLY A 34 -12.53 -13.10 20.82
N ALA A 35 -12.98 -14.19 21.43
CA ALA A 35 -13.55 -15.33 20.75
C ALA A 35 -15.06 -15.48 21.08
N HIS A 36 -15.83 -15.73 20.02
CA HIS A 36 -17.13 -16.42 19.92
C HIS A 36 -18.44 -15.76 20.38
N GLY A 37 -19.39 -15.68 19.44
CA GLY A 37 -20.80 -15.41 19.72
C GLY A 37 -21.73 -15.24 18.50
N LEU A 38 -21.83 -16.28 17.66
CA LEU A 38 -23.00 -16.76 16.90
C LEU A 38 -23.97 -15.78 16.15
N LEU A 39 -24.03 -15.94 14.81
CA LEU A 39 -25.14 -15.68 13.86
C LEU A 39 -26.38 -16.57 14.18
N PRO A 40 -27.65 -16.33 13.71
CA PRO A 40 -28.05 -16.18 12.28
C PRO A 40 -29.39 -15.38 12.04
N PRO A 41 -30.16 -15.55 10.92
CA PRO A 41 -29.84 -15.45 9.49
C PRO A 41 -30.71 -14.41 8.71
N THR A 42 -30.26 -14.14 7.48
CA THR A 42 -30.87 -13.33 6.41
C THR A 42 -32.03 -14.04 5.69
N PRO A 43 -33.05 -13.32 5.18
CA PRO A 43 -33.90 -13.80 4.09
C PRO A 43 -33.48 -13.26 2.72
N THR A 44 -33.38 -14.15 1.74
CA THR A 44 -33.23 -13.87 0.30
C THR A 44 -34.56 -13.47 -0.34
N PRO A 45 -34.52 -12.75 -1.47
CA PRO A 45 -35.54 -12.95 -2.49
C PRO A 45 -34.95 -13.30 -3.87
N ARG A 46 -35.76 -14.10 -4.57
CA ARG A 46 -35.53 -14.85 -5.80
C ARG A 46 -35.72 -13.97 -7.05
N SER A 47 -34.84 -14.18 -8.04
CA SER A 47 -34.85 -13.59 -9.38
C SER A 47 -35.98 -14.13 -10.26
N THR A 48 -36.58 -13.27 -11.10
CA THR A 48 -37.15 -13.64 -12.41
C THR A 48 -37.06 -12.43 -13.34
N ALA A 49 -36.33 -12.57 -14.46
CA ALA A 49 -36.33 -11.63 -15.58
C ALA A 49 -37.52 -11.89 -16.52
N PRO A 50 -37.87 -10.97 -17.43
CA PRO A 50 -37.37 -11.17 -18.80
C PRO A 50 -37.15 -9.91 -19.67
N HIS A 51 -36.20 -10.09 -20.60
CA HIS A 51 -36.15 -9.58 -21.98
C HIS A 51 -35.86 -8.11 -22.34
N LYS A 52 -35.33 -8.01 -23.56
CA LYS A 52 -34.35 -7.11 -24.17
C LYS A 52 -35.02 -6.34 -25.31
N GLU A 53 -34.70 -5.05 -25.48
CA GLU A 53 -34.63 -4.40 -26.81
C GLU A 53 -33.94 -3.01 -26.72
N THR A 54 -33.25 -2.65 -27.80
CA THR A 54 -32.47 -1.43 -28.12
C THR A 54 -32.95 -1.07 -29.54
N PRO A 55 -33.03 0.19 -30.05
CA PRO A 55 -31.85 1.07 -30.23
C PRO A 55 -32.08 2.60 -30.41
N GLY A 56 -30.96 3.33 -30.52
CA GLY A 56 -30.83 4.67 -31.14
C GLY A 56 -31.06 5.83 -30.17
N GLY A 57 -30.30 6.92 -30.14
CA GLY A 57 -29.27 7.46 -31.01
C GLY A 57 -29.21 8.97 -30.73
N SER A 58 -28.01 9.55 -30.78
CA SER A 58 -27.76 10.97 -31.07
C SER A 58 -28.12 12.05 -30.02
N SER A 59 -27.05 12.64 -29.46
CA SER A 59 -26.91 14.08 -29.16
C SER A 59 -27.08 14.92 -30.47
N PRO A 60 -27.05 16.26 -30.55
CA PRO A 60 -27.05 17.34 -29.54
C PRO A 60 -27.85 18.63 -29.97
N TRP A 61 -27.85 19.68 -29.11
CA TRP A 61 -28.06 21.13 -29.38
C TRP A 61 -29.46 21.78 -29.29
N SER A 62 -29.58 22.60 -28.23
CA SER A 62 -30.16 23.96 -28.13
C SER A 62 -30.85 24.55 -29.36
N LEU A 63 -32.00 25.20 -29.16
CA LEU A 63 -32.28 26.53 -29.73
C LEU A 63 -33.46 27.20 -29.01
N TRP A 64 -33.34 28.52 -28.96
CA TRP A 64 -34.06 29.47 -28.14
C TRP A 64 -35.46 29.86 -28.66
N HIS A 65 -36.28 30.42 -27.75
CA HIS A 65 -37.34 31.43 -27.94
C HIS A 65 -38.52 31.13 -28.88
N ARG A 66 -39.78 31.27 -28.38
CA ARG A 66 -40.71 32.40 -28.67
C ARG A 66 -42.08 32.21 -28.00
N SER A 67 -42.59 33.29 -27.37
CA SER A 67 -43.92 33.54 -26.76
C SER A 67 -45.09 33.38 -27.78
N PRO A 68 -46.42 33.67 -27.50
CA PRO A 68 -47.10 34.27 -26.33
C PRO A 68 -48.55 33.75 -25.98
N LEU A 69 -49.10 34.22 -24.84
CA LEU A 69 -50.52 34.50 -24.46
C LEU A 69 -51.73 33.69 -25.00
N ARG A 70 -52.50 33.05 -24.08
CA ARG A 70 -53.97 33.16 -23.79
C ARG A 70 -54.53 31.83 -23.23
N PRO A 71 -55.76 31.77 -22.65
CA PRO A 71 -56.46 32.69 -21.73
C PRO A 71 -56.94 31.96 -20.44
N GLY A 72 -57.16 32.70 -19.35
CA GLY A 72 -57.74 32.12 -18.12
C GLY A 72 -59.25 31.84 -18.22
N PRO A 73 -59.82 31.00 -17.33
CA PRO A 73 -61.24 31.06 -17.02
C PRO A 73 -61.48 31.92 -15.77
N ARG A 74 -62.49 32.78 -15.86
CA ARG A 74 -63.10 33.52 -14.76
C ARG A 74 -64.13 32.66 -14.04
N GLY A 75 -64.23 32.86 -12.74
CA GLY A 75 -65.29 32.36 -11.86
C GLY A 75 -64.71 31.40 -10.81
N THR A 76 -64.83 31.59 -9.49
CA THR A 76 -65.75 32.42 -8.68
C THR A 76 -65.17 32.51 -7.26
N GLY A 77 -65.19 33.71 -6.66
CA GLY A 77 -65.46 33.89 -5.21
C GLY A 77 -64.35 33.58 -4.19
N PRO A 78 -64.12 34.46 -3.20
CA PRO A 78 -63.09 34.28 -2.17
C PRO A 78 -63.63 33.58 -0.91
N ARG A 79 -62.81 32.76 -0.26
CA ARG A 79 -62.49 32.78 1.19
C ARG A 79 -61.79 31.47 1.61
N CYS A 80 -60.54 31.66 2.04
CA CYS A 80 -59.87 31.04 3.18
C CYS A 80 -60.14 29.56 3.49
N TRP A 81 -59.10 28.73 3.34
CA TRP A 81 -58.74 27.78 4.39
C TRP A 81 -57.41 28.20 5.02
N PRO A 82 -57.34 28.28 6.36
CA PRO A 82 -56.13 28.59 7.09
C PRO A 82 -55.32 27.31 7.31
N GLY A 83 -54.00 27.44 7.22
CA GLY A 83 -53.09 26.57 7.96
C GLY A 83 -52.64 25.31 7.22
N GLY A 84 -51.32 25.12 7.26
CA GLY A 84 -50.67 23.87 6.89
C GLY A 84 -49.90 23.95 5.58
N PHE A 85 -48.89 24.83 5.52
CA PHE A 85 -47.70 24.49 4.75
C PHE A 85 -47.18 23.18 5.35
N TRP A 86 -47.37 22.06 4.64
CA TRP A 86 -46.68 20.83 4.99
C TRP A 86 -45.20 21.17 4.90
N SER A 87 -44.55 21.31 6.05
CA SER A 87 -43.10 21.37 6.11
C SER A 87 -42.63 20.02 5.59
N GLU A 88 -42.33 19.93 4.29
CA GLU A 88 -41.42 18.92 3.81
C GLU A 88 -40.23 18.99 4.75
N SER A 89 -39.97 17.89 5.45
CA SER A 89 -38.76 17.75 6.22
C SER A 89 -37.64 17.74 5.20
N HIS A 90 -37.14 18.94 4.85
CA HIS A 90 -35.84 19.09 4.27
C HIS A 90 -34.89 18.51 5.31
N SER A 91 -34.55 17.23 5.16
CA SER A 91 -33.43 16.67 5.88
C SER A 91 -32.26 17.63 5.63
N PRO A 92 -31.60 18.17 6.67
CA PRO A 92 -30.43 19.00 6.45
C PRO A 92 -29.31 18.07 6.00
N TRP A 93 -29.29 17.72 4.71
CA TRP A 93 -28.17 17.01 4.10
C TRP A 93 -27.01 18.01 4.02
N TYR A 94 -26.07 17.88 4.95
CA TYR A 94 -24.80 18.59 4.89
C TYR A 94 -23.97 18.00 3.74
N ILE A 95 -23.76 18.78 2.68
CA ILE A 95 -22.90 18.41 1.55
C ILE A 95 -21.51 19.00 1.77
N PHE A 96 -20.49 18.13 1.81
CA PHE A 96 -19.09 18.54 1.79
C PHE A 96 -18.54 18.44 0.35
N GLY A 97 -17.69 19.39 -0.03
CA GLY A 97 -16.94 19.33 -1.30
C GLY A 97 -15.77 18.33 -1.24
N GLY A 98 -15.09 18.11 -2.38
CA GLY A 98 -13.96 17.16 -2.48
C GLY A 98 -12.68 17.56 -1.72
N GLY A 99 -12.64 18.74 -1.10
CA GLY A 99 -11.49 19.24 -0.35
C GLY A 99 -10.38 19.85 -1.22
N THR A 100 -9.35 20.38 -0.57
CA THR A 100 -8.15 20.94 -1.22
C THR A 100 -6.93 20.53 -0.43
N GLN A 101 -5.94 19.94 -1.10
CA GLN A 101 -4.66 19.62 -0.48
C GLN A 101 -3.81 20.90 -0.41
N LEU A 102 -3.43 21.31 0.80
CA LEU A 102 -2.51 22.42 1.04
C LEU A 102 -1.11 21.88 1.33
N THR A 103 -0.11 22.35 0.60
CA THR A 103 1.31 22.05 0.85
C THR A 103 2.06 23.33 1.22
N VAL A 104 2.77 23.32 2.34
CA VAL A 104 3.56 24.47 2.83
C VAL A 104 4.99 24.33 2.32
N LEU A 105 5.44 25.26 1.47
CA LEU A 105 6.71 25.17 0.74
C LEU A 105 7.97 25.52 1.58
N GLY A 106 7.79 26.02 2.80
CA GLY A 106 8.90 26.54 3.63
C GLY A 106 9.73 25.48 4.37
N GLN A 107 9.33 24.21 4.35
CA GLN A 107 10.05 23.15 5.04
C GLN A 107 11.29 22.72 4.23
N PRO A 108 12.48 22.59 4.86
CA PRO A 108 13.69 22.15 4.16
C PRO A 108 13.57 20.71 3.67
N LYS A 109 14.16 20.47 2.48
CA LYS A 109 14.25 19.12 1.91
C LYS A 109 15.12 18.22 2.80
N SER A 110 14.73 16.96 2.90
CA SER A 110 15.44 15.94 3.67
C SER A 110 15.51 14.67 2.85
N ALA A 111 16.73 14.17 2.63
CA ALA A 111 16.95 12.90 1.95
C ALA A 111 16.48 11.71 2.84
N PRO A 112 16.03 10.59 2.24
CA PRO A 112 15.59 9.43 2.99
C PRO A 112 16.75 8.70 3.66
N SER A 113 16.50 8.20 4.87
CA SER A 113 17.29 7.11 5.46
C SER A 113 16.71 5.78 5.00
N VAL A 114 17.53 4.96 4.33
CA VAL A 114 17.11 3.68 3.76
C VAL A 114 17.75 2.53 4.52
N THR A 115 16.92 1.59 4.98
CA THR A 115 17.35 0.34 5.64
C THR A 115 16.75 -0.84 4.91
N LEU A 116 17.57 -1.82 4.54
CA LEU A 116 17.15 -3.02 3.82
C LEU A 116 17.39 -4.27 4.67
N PHE A 117 16.35 -5.07 4.85
CA PHE A 117 16.38 -6.32 5.59
C PHE A 117 16.30 -7.52 4.64
N PRO A 118 17.18 -8.52 4.78
CA PRO A 118 17.06 -9.78 4.07
C PRO A 118 15.93 -10.64 4.65
N PRO A 119 15.50 -11.72 3.95
CA PRO A 119 14.57 -12.69 4.49
C PRO A 119 15.14 -13.38 5.74
N SER A 120 14.28 -13.76 6.68
CA SER A 120 14.72 -14.51 7.86
C SER A 120 15.00 -15.98 7.52
N THR A 121 15.84 -16.63 8.32
CA THR A 121 16.15 -18.06 8.14
C THR A 121 14.89 -18.93 8.26
N GLU A 122 13.99 -18.58 9.18
CA GLU A 122 12.72 -19.27 9.40
C GLU A 122 11.82 -19.15 8.16
N GLU A 123 11.73 -17.97 7.54
CA GLU A 123 10.97 -17.77 6.30
C GLU A 123 11.54 -18.61 5.15
N LEU A 124 12.87 -18.60 5.00
CA LEU A 124 13.56 -19.39 3.97
C LEU A 124 13.35 -20.90 4.14
N SER A 125 13.25 -21.38 5.38
CA SER A 125 12.93 -22.78 5.68
C SER A 125 11.52 -23.17 5.23
N ALA A 126 10.60 -22.20 5.17
CA ALA A 126 9.24 -22.36 4.64
C ALA A 126 9.15 -22.12 3.12
N ASN A 127 10.28 -22.10 2.41
CA ASN A 127 10.39 -21.88 0.97
C ASN A 127 9.85 -20.51 0.48
N LYS A 128 9.82 -19.50 1.36
CA LYS A 128 9.44 -18.11 1.04
C LYS A 128 10.60 -17.17 1.32
N ALA A 129 10.60 -15.99 0.70
CA ALA A 129 11.59 -14.97 0.94
C ALA A 129 10.97 -13.58 0.77
N THR A 130 10.96 -12.77 1.83
CA THR A 130 10.48 -11.40 1.79
C THR A 130 11.60 -10.46 2.17
N LEU A 131 11.96 -9.56 1.25
CA LEU A 131 12.85 -8.44 1.56
C LEU A 131 12.02 -7.23 1.97
N VAL A 132 12.53 -6.47 2.94
CA VAL A 132 11.86 -5.28 3.47
C VAL A 132 12.78 -4.07 3.35
N CYS A 133 12.35 -3.05 2.61
CA CYS A 133 13.04 -1.78 2.49
C CYS A 133 12.25 -0.71 3.26
N LEU A 134 12.81 -0.25 4.38
CA LEU A 134 12.27 0.85 5.17
C LEU A 134 12.90 2.16 4.73
N ILE A 135 12.05 3.17 4.54
CA ILE A 135 12.42 4.49 4.02
C ILE A 135 11.90 5.52 5.02
N ASN A 136 12.79 6.24 5.69
CA ASN A 136 12.42 7.12 6.80
C ASN A 136 12.92 8.55 6.58
N ASP A 137 12.30 9.50 7.28
CA ASP A 137 12.80 10.85 7.46
C ASP A 137 13.05 11.64 6.16
N PHE A 138 12.22 11.45 5.15
CA PHE A 138 12.30 12.20 3.89
C PHE A 138 11.26 13.33 3.79
N TYR A 139 11.61 14.39 3.06
CA TYR A 139 10.70 15.49 2.73
C TYR A 139 11.14 16.18 1.44
N PRO A 140 10.25 16.46 0.47
CA PRO A 140 8.80 16.24 0.46
C PRO A 140 8.41 14.77 0.37
N GLY A 141 7.13 14.44 0.61
CA GLY A 141 6.62 13.08 0.78
C GLY A 141 6.47 12.23 -0.49
N SER A 142 7.28 12.47 -1.53
CA SER A 142 7.25 11.70 -2.78
C SER A 142 8.56 10.94 -2.96
N VAL A 143 8.48 9.63 -3.12
CA VAL A 143 9.62 8.74 -3.40
C VAL A 143 9.24 7.74 -4.48
N THR A 144 10.23 7.31 -5.26
CA THR A 144 10.11 6.17 -6.19
C THR A 144 11.03 5.05 -5.72
N VAL A 145 10.54 3.82 -5.72
CA VAL A 145 11.31 2.65 -5.29
C VAL A 145 11.49 1.68 -6.46
N ALA A 146 12.71 1.21 -6.67
CA ALA A 146 13.03 0.16 -7.64
C ALA A 146 13.84 -0.95 -6.98
N TRP A 147 13.48 -2.20 -7.28
CA TRP A 147 14.20 -3.37 -6.82
C TRP A 147 15.09 -3.94 -7.92
N LYS A 148 16.30 -4.40 -7.58
CA LYS A 148 17.23 -4.99 -8.54
C LYS A 148 17.89 -6.25 -8.01
N ALA A 149 18.07 -7.25 -8.87
CA ALA A 149 19.03 -8.34 -8.67
C ALA A 149 20.22 -8.11 -9.59
N GLY A 150 21.33 -7.64 -9.03
CA GLY A 150 22.46 -7.15 -9.82
C GLY A 150 22.04 -6.00 -10.74
N SER A 151 22.13 -6.20 -12.07
CA SER A 151 21.71 -5.21 -13.07
C SER A 151 20.24 -5.31 -13.49
N THR A 152 19.54 -6.37 -13.10
CA THR A 152 18.18 -6.67 -13.57
C THR A 152 17.13 -6.08 -12.64
N THR A 153 16.22 -5.27 -13.18
CA THR A 153 15.08 -4.73 -12.43
C THR A 153 14.05 -5.80 -12.11
N ILE A 154 13.57 -5.84 -10.87
CA ILE A 154 12.51 -6.72 -10.38
C ILE A 154 11.25 -5.91 -10.17
N THR A 155 10.14 -6.33 -10.78
CA THR A 155 8.82 -5.70 -10.62
C THR A 155 7.77 -6.66 -10.06
N ARG A 156 7.94 -7.97 -10.27
CA ARG A 156 7.03 -8.99 -9.77
C ARG A 156 7.20 -9.15 -8.26
N GLY A 157 6.09 -9.20 -7.53
CA GLY A 157 6.09 -9.35 -6.07
C GLY A 157 6.50 -8.09 -5.30
N VAL A 158 6.60 -6.94 -5.98
CA VAL A 158 6.91 -5.65 -5.36
C VAL A 158 5.62 -4.99 -4.88
N GLU A 159 5.58 -4.62 -3.60
CA GLU A 159 4.52 -3.82 -3.01
C GLU A 159 5.14 -2.63 -2.28
N THR A 160 4.72 -1.41 -2.63
CA THR A 160 5.24 -0.19 -1.99
C THR A 160 4.09 0.59 -1.37
N ALA A 161 4.18 0.82 -0.06
CA ALA A 161 3.20 1.58 0.68
C ALA A 161 3.28 3.07 0.35
N GLN A 162 2.13 3.75 0.39
CA GLN A 162 2.10 5.20 0.25
C GLN A 162 2.84 5.87 1.43
N PRO A 163 3.65 6.92 1.17
CA PRO A 163 4.31 7.68 2.22
C PRO A 163 3.33 8.23 3.26
N LEU A 164 3.62 7.99 4.54
CA LEU A 164 2.85 8.51 5.67
C LEU A 164 3.66 9.56 6.41
N LYS A 165 3.00 10.66 6.79
CA LYS A 165 3.62 11.71 7.59
C LYS A 165 3.84 11.23 9.03
N GLN A 166 5.06 11.39 9.52
CA GLN A 166 5.49 11.05 10.87
C GLN A 166 5.34 12.25 11.83
N SER A 167 5.49 12.01 13.13
CA SER A 167 5.41 13.04 14.18
C SER A 167 6.48 14.13 14.06
N ASN A 168 7.62 13.82 13.44
CA ASN A 168 8.72 14.76 13.19
C ASN A 168 8.50 15.64 11.94
N ASN A 169 7.28 15.65 11.38
CA ASN A 169 6.89 16.36 10.15
C ASN A 169 7.59 15.91 8.86
N LYS A 170 8.27 14.76 8.87
CA LYS A 170 8.81 14.11 7.67
C LYS A 170 7.92 12.93 7.28
N TYR A 171 8.29 12.23 6.22
CA TYR A 171 7.57 11.08 5.71
C TYR A 171 8.37 9.79 5.91
N ALA A 172 7.63 8.69 6.07
CA ALA A 172 8.16 7.34 5.99
C ALA A 172 7.33 6.50 5.01
N ALA A 173 7.96 5.50 4.42
CA ALA A 173 7.35 4.50 3.56
C ALA A 173 8.04 3.15 3.74
N SER A 174 7.41 2.09 3.26
CA SER A 174 8.03 0.77 3.16
C SER A 174 7.77 0.17 1.78
N SER A 175 8.73 -0.61 1.31
CA SER A 175 8.59 -1.44 0.12
C SER A 175 8.96 -2.87 0.46
N TYR A 176 8.21 -3.81 -0.08
CA TYR A 176 8.35 -5.24 0.13
C TYR A 176 8.61 -5.90 -1.21
N LEU A 177 9.50 -6.89 -1.22
CA LEU A 177 9.73 -7.74 -2.38
C LEU A 177 9.55 -9.21 -1.96
N ALA A 178 8.50 -9.82 -2.47
CA ALA A 178 8.20 -11.23 -2.27
C ALA A 178 8.84 -12.09 -3.37
N LEU A 179 9.63 -13.07 -2.96
CA LEU A 179 10.32 -14.05 -3.79
C LEU A 179 10.13 -15.47 -3.23
N THR A 180 10.50 -16.46 -4.02
CA THR A 180 10.77 -17.81 -3.49
C THR A 180 12.17 -17.89 -2.89
N ALA A 181 12.39 -18.86 -1.99
CA ALA A 181 13.70 -19.08 -1.39
C ALA A 181 14.77 -19.45 -2.44
N SER A 182 14.38 -20.13 -3.53
CA SER A 182 15.27 -20.45 -4.64
C SER A 182 15.68 -19.21 -5.45
N GLU A 183 14.73 -18.32 -5.76
CA GLU A 183 15.01 -17.04 -6.44
C GLU A 183 15.98 -16.18 -5.62
N TRP A 184 15.70 -15.99 -4.33
CA TRP A 184 16.58 -15.24 -3.42
C TRP A 184 18.02 -15.77 -3.43
N LYS A 185 18.19 -17.10 -3.30
CA LYS A 185 19.50 -17.74 -3.36
C LYS A 185 20.17 -17.56 -4.73
N SER A 186 19.40 -17.64 -5.81
CA SER A 186 19.92 -17.51 -7.18
C SER A 186 20.43 -16.11 -7.51
N TYR A 187 19.82 -15.06 -6.95
CA TYR A 187 20.17 -13.68 -7.28
C TYR A 187 21.49 -13.20 -6.68
N ASN A 188 22.05 -13.91 -5.70
CA ASN A 188 23.26 -13.55 -4.93
C ASN A 188 23.14 -12.24 -4.16
N ARG A 189 22.72 -11.14 -4.78
CA ARG A 189 22.52 -9.82 -4.19
C ARG A 189 21.23 -9.19 -4.70
N VAL A 190 20.49 -8.56 -3.80
CA VAL A 190 19.31 -7.75 -4.15
C VAL A 190 19.44 -6.37 -3.54
N SER A 191 19.03 -5.37 -4.31
CA SER A 191 19.15 -3.96 -3.98
C SER A 191 17.78 -3.28 -3.98
N CYS A 192 17.56 -2.40 -3.01
CA CYS A 192 16.47 -1.43 -2.97
C CYS A 192 17.05 -0.05 -3.34
N GLN A 193 16.61 0.51 -4.46
CA GLN A 193 16.93 1.85 -4.91
C GLN A 193 15.76 2.78 -4.60
N VAL A 194 16.02 3.84 -3.84
CA VAL A 194 15.03 4.85 -3.47
C VAL A 194 15.44 6.17 -4.09
N THR A 195 14.62 6.67 -5.01
CA THR A 195 14.80 7.99 -5.63
C THR A 195 13.91 9.02 -4.96
N HIS A 196 14.51 10.09 -4.46
CA HIS A 196 13.87 11.22 -3.78
C HIS A 196 14.43 12.53 -4.33
N GLU A 197 13.56 13.41 -4.84
CA GLU A 197 13.95 14.71 -5.40
C GLU A 197 15.09 14.64 -6.46
N GLY A 198 15.14 13.55 -7.24
CA GLY A 198 16.17 13.30 -8.26
C GLY A 198 17.46 12.65 -7.75
N SER A 199 17.67 12.57 -6.44
CA SER A 199 18.78 11.83 -5.83
C SER A 199 18.37 10.38 -5.55
N THR A 200 19.29 9.44 -5.72
CA THR A 200 19.02 8.01 -5.49
C THR A 200 19.92 7.45 -4.40
N GLU A 201 19.31 6.86 -3.38
CA GLU A 201 19.95 6.10 -2.32
C GLU A 201 19.75 4.60 -2.58
N GLU A 202 20.81 3.80 -2.45
CA GLU A 202 20.74 2.35 -2.67
C GLU A 202 21.23 1.59 -1.45
N LYS A 203 20.48 0.54 -1.07
CA LYS A 203 20.93 -0.48 -0.12
C LYS A 203 20.88 -1.85 -0.77
N THR A 204 21.89 -2.67 -0.47
CA THR A 204 22.05 -4.00 -1.07
C THR A 204 22.30 -5.02 0.03
N VAL A 205 21.62 -6.16 -0.04
CA VAL A 205 21.86 -7.34 0.81
C VAL A 205 22.29 -8.52 -0.05
N ALA A 206 23.06 -9.44 0.52
CA ALA A 206 23.52 -10.65 -0.14
C ALA A 206 22.84 -11.89 0.43
N SER A 207 22.54 -12.87 -0.42
CA SER A 207 21.94 -14.16 -0.02
C SER A 207 22.94 -15.09 0.66
N SER A 208 24.24 -14.87 0.46
CA SER A 208 25.34 -15.65 1.04
C SER A 208 26.08 -14.93 2.17
N GLY A 209 25.49 -13.89 2.79
CA GLY A 209 26.07 -13.18 3.92
C GLY A 209 25.45 -13.63 5.25
N CYS A 210 26.27 -13.86 6.27
CA CYS A 210 25.77 -13.90 7.65
C CYS A 210 25.35 -12.48 8.07
N PRO A 211 24.21 -12.31 8.76
CA PRO A 211 23.85 -11.06 9.42
C PRO A 211 24.92 -10.61 10.45
#